data_AF-A0A7W1TZX5-F1
#
_entry.id   AF-A0A7W1TZX5-F1
#
_cell.length_a   1.000
_cell.length_b   1.000
_cell.length_c   1.000
_cell.angle_alpha   90.00
_cell.angle_beta   90.00
_cell.angle_gamma   90.00
#
_symmetry.space_group_name_H-M   'P 1'
#
loop_
_entity.id
_entity.type
_entity.pdbx_description
1 polymer ?
#
loop_
_entity_poly.entity_id
_entity_poly.type
_entity_poly.pdbx_seq_one_letter_code
_entity_poly.pdbx_strand_id
1 'polypeptide(L)'
;MRNLLNFKDMDSRYSYNVLRLSQVSDPDASVEPWRIADYRVIPQYVLFEQLSELGVDLDRTTFSSLSEEIDTPEELTQAIILENGLVGDIQEKVYLLLFELWRRLVPEKQSFSIFCDELDHQIDLYYHENVENVEVLQDTVANMAVILDDNTDQGTDPLKVFSIIESASAHDVESFIYDFIADQIDNKNDSYATELLDEFEAYMHKSKWFELLQARVLADSDPEESYGKLRQIVKKASQNQDLEFNYEVLFALVQEGDRDLFLNLVTRSLPLISNEEEFQDLLIICAEFLHYHDQDSEETKVLAILKQREQLPLSGPVDPKHSHFAMLLHVLKNPTCPTPKS
;
A
#
# COMPACT_ATOMS: atom_id res chain seq x y z
N MET A 1 -0.14 -20.64 16.09
CA MET A 1 0.62 -19.50 16.64
C MET A 1 -0.09 -19.02 17.90
N ARG A 2 0.62 -18.69 18.99
CA ARG A 2 -0.05 -18.13 20.20
C ARG A 2 -0.41 -16.68 19.93
N ASN A 3 -1.56 -16.24 20.45
CA ASN A 3 -2.13 -14.88 20.35
C ASN A 3 -1.04 -13.78 20.26
N LEU A 4 -0.72 -13.37 19.03
CA LEU A 4 0.34 -12.39 18.73
C LEU A 4 -0.06 -10.98 19.21
N LEU A 5 -1.35 -10.74 19.44
CA LEU A 5 -1.90 -9.44 19.81
C LEU A 5 -1.96 -9.28 21.34
N ASN A 6 -0.80 -9.08 21.99
CA ASN A 6 -0.76 -8.62 23.38
C ASN A 6 -0.54 -7.09 23.41
N PHE A 7 -1.62 -6.37 23.65
CA PHE A 7 -1.83 -4.95 23.31
C PHE A 7 -1.07 -3.89 24.13
N LYS A 8 -0.26 -4.27 25.13
CA LYS A 8 0.15 -3.33 26.17
C LYS A 8 1.47 -2.58 25.96
N ASP A 9 2.30 -2.98 25.00
CA ASP A 9 3.67 -2.44 24.92
C ASP A 9 3.90 -1.50 23.69
N MET A 10 2.87 -1.13 22.90
CA MET A 10 3.04 -0.59 21.52
C MET A 10 3.61 0.84 21.41
N ASP A 11 3.63 1.63 22.49
CA ASP A 11 3.92 3.08 22.41
C ASP A 11 5.37 3.43 22.07
N SER A 12 6.38 2.66 22.49
CA SER A 12 7.79 2.92 22.12
C SER A 12 8.17 2.33 20.75
N ARG A 13 7.35 1.39 20.23
CA ARG A 13 7.66 0.49 19.11
C ARG A 13 7.27 1.09 17.76
N TYR A 14 6.05 1.60 17.69
CA TYR A 14 5.57 2.43 16.57
C TYR A 14 6.52 3.61 16.30
N SER A 15 7.10 4.18 17.37
CA SER A 15 8.00 5.31 17.24
C SER A 15 9.25 5.00 16.43
N TYR A 16 9.82 3.80 16.44
CA TYR A 16 11.11 3.54 15.77
C TYR A 16 10.98 3.50 14.24
N ASN A 17 10.06 2.68 13.69
CA ASN A 17 9.86 2.60 12.25
C ASN A 17 9.27 3.88 11.67
N VAL A 18 8.36 4.52 12.40
CA VAL A 18 7.83 5.83 12.02
C VAL A 18 8.91 6.90 12.06
N LEU A 19 9.81 6.90 13.05
CA LEU A 19 10.94 7.84 13.08
C LEU A 19 11.87 7.63 11.89
N ARG A 20 12.17 6.38 11.54
CA ARG A 20 13.01 6.06 10.37
C ARG A 20 12.37 6.54 9.06
N LEU A 21 11.08 6.27 8.84
CA LEU A 21 10.35 6.78 7.67
C LEU A 21 10.24 8.31 7.67
N SER A 22 10.03 8.92 8.84
CA SER A 22 9.95 10.37 8.97
C SER A 22 11.28 11.05 8.61
N GLN A 23 12.43 10.43 8.91
CA GLN A 23 13.75 10.94 8.52
C GLN A 23 13.99 10.87 7.01
N VAL A 24 13.43 9.86 6.32
CA VAL A 24 13.46 9.80 4.85
C VAL A 24 12.69 10.98 4.25
N SER A 25 11.56 11.33 4.86
CA SER A 25 10.71 12.45 4.43
C SER A 25 11.25 13.83 4.84
N ASP A 26 11.90 13.92 6.00
CA ASP A 26 12.52 15.13 6.55
C ASP A 26 13.94 14.84 7.08
N PRO A 27 14.96 14.94 6.21
CA PRO A 27 16.36 14.72 6.61
C PRO A 27 16.89 15.71 7.65
N ASP A 28 16.24 16.86 7.82
CA ASP A 28 16.63 17.91 8.77
C ASP A 28 16.01 17.73 10.17
N ALA A 29 15.19 16.69 10.35
CA ALA A 29 14.65 16.33 11.65
C ALA A 29 15.78 16.06 12.65
N SER A 30 15.74 16.75 13.79
CA SER A 30 16.74 16.64 14.86
C SER A 30 16.50 15.36 15.68
N VAL A 31 16.85 14.21 15.09
CA VAL A 31 16.76 12.89 15.74
C VAL A 31 18.15 12.38 16.07
N GLU A 32 18.29 11.76 17.25
CA GLU A 32 19.55 11.16 17.68
C GLU A 32 19.95 10.01 16.71
N PRO A 33 21.21 9.91 16.25
CA PRO A 33 21.61 8.98 15.19
C PRO A 33 21.31 7.51 15.45
N TRP A 34 21.30 7.09 16.72
CA TRP A 34 21.02 5.71 17.11
C TRP A 34 19.54 5.33 16.92
N ARG A 35 18.61 6.30 16.95
CA ARG A 35 17.16 6.04 16.78
C ARG A 35 16.78 5.75 15.33
N ILE A 36 17.66 6.06 14.39
CA ILE A 36 17.45 5.89 12.94
C ILE A 36 18.51 4.97 12.31
N ALA A 37 19.39 4.39 13.14
CA ALA A 37 20.44 3.51 12.66
C ALA A 37 19.83 2.23 12.07
N ASP A 38 20.35 1.74 10.96
CA ASP A 38 19.96 0.44 10.44
C ASP A 38 20.64 -0.67 11.26
N TYR A 39 19.93 -1.19 12.25
CA TYR A 39 20.43 -2.29 13.08
C TYR A 39 20.61 -3.59 12.28
N ARG A 40 19.95 -3.74 11.12
CA ARG A 40 20.03 -4.95 10.27
C ARG A 40 21.42 -5.13 9.66
N VAL A 41 22.18 -4.05 9.45
CA VAL A 41 23.56 -4.11 8.92
C VAL A 41 24.63 -4.24 9.99
N ILE A 42 24.29 -4.03 11.27
CA ILE A 42 25.26 -4.10 12.37
C ILE A 42 25.61 -5.57 12.64
N PRO A 43 26.89 -5.99 12.65
CA PRO A 43 27.27 -7.36 12.95
C PRO A 43 26.81 -7.82 14.35
N GLN A 44 26.39 -9.08 14.48
CA GLN A 44 25.81 -9.59 15.73
C GLN A 44 26.71 -9.40 16.97
N TYR A 45 28.03 -9.57 16.83
CA TYR A 45 28.95 -9.38 17.95
C TYR A 45 28.99 -7.93 18.44
N VAL A 46 28.83 -6.95 17.53
CA VAL A 46 28.76 -5.52 17.86
C VAL A 46 27.50 -5.20 18.65
N LEU A 47 26.37 -5.86 18.37
CA LEU A 47 25.14 -5.68 19.13
C LEU A 47 25.32 -6.08 20.61
N PHE A 48 25.99 -7.21 20.87
CA PHE A 48 26.32 -7.64 22.22
C PHE A 48 27.35 -6.72 22.90
N GLU A 49 28.36 -6.23 22.18
CA GLU A 49 29.31 -5.23 22.70
C GLU A 49 28.59 -3.95 23.14
N GLN A 50 27.66 -3.44 22.31
CA GLN A 50 26.87 -2.25 22.64
C GLN A 50 25.94 -2.47 23.84
N LEU A 51 25.35 -3.66 24.00
CA LEU A 51 24.60 -4.01 25.21
C LEU A 51 25.50 -3.96 26.46
N SER A 52 26.70 -4.51 26.38
CA SER A 52 27.67 -4.50 27.48
C SER A 52 28.09 -3.07 27.86
N GLU A 53 28.31 -2.19 26.88
CA GLU A 53 28.58 -0.76 27.11
C GLU A 53 27.43 -0.03 27.82
N LEU A 54 26.19 -0.47 27.62
CA LEU A 54 24.99 0.04 28.29
C LEU A 54 24.75 -0.61 29.66
N GLY A 55 25.66 -1.47 30.12
CA GLY A 55 25.57 -2.14 31.42
C GLY A 55 24.71 -3.41 31.41
N VAL A 56 24.40 -3.97 30.23
CA VAL A 56 23.69 -5.24 30.07
C VAL A 56 24.70 -6.33 29.70
N ASP A 57 25.08 -7.15 30.66
CA ASP A 57 25.99 -8.28 30.44
C ASP A 57 25.21 -9.49 29.90
N LEU A 58 25.08 -9.53 28.57
CA LEU A 58 24.34 -10.57 27.87
C LEU A 58 25.21 -11.14 26.75
N ASP A 59 25.45 -12.45 26.78
CA ASP A 59 26.11 -13.17 25.70
C ASP A 59 25.12 -14.05 24.92
N ARG A 60 25.57 -14.65 23.83
CA ARG A 60 24.72 -15.51 22.99
C ARG A 60 24.11 -16.67 23.77
N THR A 61 24.87 -17.28 24.69
CA THR A 61 24.43 -18.46 25.44
C THR A 61 23.31 -18.10 26.42
N THR A 62 23.51 -17.00 27.13
CA THR A 62 22.56 -16.45 28.10
C THR A 62 21.32 -15.94 27.39
N PHE A 63 21.47 -15.24 26.27
CA PHE A 63 20.35 -14.81 25.42
C PHE A 63 19.48 -16.00 25.00
N SER A 64 20.10 -17.05 24.43
CA SER A 64 19.36 -18.25 24.03
C SER A 64 18.64 -18.90 25.20
N SER A 65 19.28 -18.96 26.37
CA SER A 65 18.67 -19.54 27.57
C SER A 65 17.45 -18.75 28.05
N LEU A 66 17.52 -17.42 28.04
CA LEU A 66 16.39 -16.55 28.37
C LEU A 66 15.26 -16.65 27.34
N SER A 67 15.60 -16.78 26.06
CA SER A 67 14.61 -16.90 24.99
C SER A 67 13.80 -18.21 25.03
N GLU A 68 14.26 -19.23 25.76
CA GLU A 68 13.46 -20.45 25.97
C GLU A 68 12.25 -20.17 26.88
N GLU A 69 12.43 -19.36 27.91
CA GLU A 69 11.41 -19.05 28.93
C GLU A 69 10.53 -17.85 28.58
N ILE A 70 11.00 -17.00 27.67
CA ILE A 70 10.35 -15.76 27.25
C ILE A 70 9.79 -15.92 25.84
N ASP A 71 8.63 -15.33 25.56
CA ASP A 71 7.96 -15.51 24.26
C ASP A 71 8.13 -14.31 23.32
N THR A 72 8.59 -13.14 23.81
CA THR A 72 8.75 -11.93 22.99
C THR A 72 10.01 -11.11 23.33
N PRO A 73 10.56 -10.33 22.37
CA PRO A 73 11.66 -9.41 22.65
C PRO A 73 11.27 -8.33 23.68
N GLU A 74 9.99 -7.95 23.74
CA GLU A 74 9.47 -6.99 24.71
C GLU A 74 9.54 -7.52 26.14
N GLU A 75 9.09 -8.75 26.37
CA GLU A 75 9.16 -9.40 27.68
C GLU A 75 10.62 -9.55 28.13
N LEU A 76 11.53 -9.90 27.20
CA LEU A 76 12.96 -9.99 27.48
C LEU A 76 13.54 -8.63 27.86
N THR A 77 13.16 -7.60 27.13
CA THR A 77 13.60 -6.23 27.41
C THR A 77 13.10 -5.77 28.78
N GLN A 78 11.84 -6.03 29.12
CA GLN A 78 11.28 -5.67 30.42
C GLN A 78 12.02 -6.39 31.57
N ALA A 79 12.31 -7.68 31.41
CA ALA A 79 13.09 -8.44 32.39
C ALA A 79 14.48 -7.81 32.62
N ILE A 80 15.18 -7.49 31.53
CA ILE A 80 16.53 -6.88 31.57
C ILE A 80 16.49 -5.47 32.18
N ILE A 81 15.51 -4.64 31.82
CA ILE A 81 15.35 -3.29 32.38
C ILE A 81 15.12 -3.35 33.89
N LEU A 82 14.25 -4.26 34.35
CA LEU A 82 13.94 -4.40 35.76
C LEU A 82 15.14 -4.90 36.58
N GLU A 83 15.92 -5.84 36.04
CA GLU A 83 17.11 -6.37 36.69
C GLU A 83 18.23 -5.32 36.79
N ASN A 84 18.44 -4.56 35.73
CA ASN A 84 19.57 -3.62 35.63
C ASN A 84 19.22 -2.18 36.06
N GLY A 85 17.95 -1.88 36.35
CA GLY A 85 17.50 -0.56 36.79
C GLY A 85 17.70 0.54 35.74
N LEU A 86 17.60 0.19 34.45
CA LEU A 86 17.80 1.11 33.33
C LEU A 86 16.67 2.15 33.28
N VAL A 87 16.97 3.38 32.83
CA VAL A 87 15.99 4.49 32.73
C VAL A 87 16.21 5.36 31.49
N GLY A 88 15.14 5.98 30.99
CA GLY A 88 15.18 6.94 29.88
C GLY A 88 15.65 6.32 28.57
N ASP A 89 16.36 7.09 27.75
CA ASP A 89 16.85 6.68 26.42
C ASP A 89 17.69 5.39 26.41
N ILE A 90 18.30 5.03 27.56
CA ILE A 90 19.05 3.77 27.68
C ILE A 90 18.11 2.57 27.53
N GLN A 91 16.88 2.64 28.06
CA GLN A 91 15.89 1.57 27.91
C GLN A 91 15.53 1.34 26.43
N GLU A 92 15.31 2.43 25.70
CA GLU A 92 14.99 2.38 24.27
C GLU A 92 16.16 1.82 23.44
N LYS A 93 17.39 2.23 23.73
CA LYS A 93 18.59 1.68 23.07
C LYS A 93 18.73 0.17 23.31
N VAL A 94 18.56 -0.26 24.56
CA VAL A 94 18.61 -1.69 24.91
C VAL A 94 17.49 -2.46 24.22
N TYR A 95 16.28 -1.91 24.16
CA TYR A 95 15.18 -2.50 23.40
C TYR A 95 15.54 -2.74 21.93
N LEU A 96 16.04 -1.72 21.21
CA LEU A 96 16.38 -1.86 19.78
C LEU A 96 17.46 -2.93 19.54
N LEU A 97 18.46 -3.00 20.42
CA LEU A 97 19.50 -4.02 20.34
C LEU A 97 18.96 -5.43 20.60
N LEU A 98 18.13 -5.60 21.63
CA LEU A 98 17.52 -6.88 21.96
C LEU A 98 16.52 -7.33 20.90
N PHE A 99 15.76 -6.40 20.33
CA PHE A 99 14.82 -6.63 19.24
C PHE A 99 15.54 -7.20 18.01
N GLU A 100 16.64 -6.57 17.61
CA GLU A 100 17.44 -7.06 16.48
C GLU A 100 18.10 -8.42 16.76
N LEU A 101 18.59 -8.63 18.00
CA LEU A 101 19.14 -9.93 18.40
C LEU A 101 18.07 -11.02 18.39
N TRP A 102 16.85 -10.72 18.84
CA TRP A 102 15.72 -11.64 18.81
C TRP A 102 15.39 -12.07 17.39
N ARG A 103 15.27 -11.10 16.48
CA ARG A 103 15.02 -11.34 15.06
C ARG A 103 16.01 -12.32 14.44
N ARG A 104 17.28 -12.23 14.82
CA ARG A 104 18.37 -13.07 14.28
C ARG A 104 18.52 -14.43 14.95
N LEU A 105 18.29 -14.50 16.26
CA LEU A 105 18.64 -15.66 17.07
C LEU A 105 17.44 -16.55 17.41
N VAL A 106 16.22 -16.03 17.29
CA VAL A 106 14.98 -16.73 17.65
C VAL A 106 13.91 -16.55 16.54
N PRO A 107 14.24 -16.84 15.26
CA PRO A 107 13.30 -16.64 14.16
C PRO A 107 12.02 -17.48 14.28
N GLU A 108 12.05 -18.58 15.03
CA GLU A 108 10.90 -19.44 15.29
C GLU A 108 9.88 -18.86 16.27
N LYS A 109 10.26 -17.83 17.07
CA LYS A 109 9.36 -17.08 17.96
C LYS A 109 9.12 -15.68 17.41
N GLN A 110 8.54 -15.59 16.22
CA GLN A 110 8.15 -14.30 15.64
C GLN A 110 7.06 -13.66 16.51
N SER A 111 7.37 -12.50 17.09
CA SER A 111 6.38 -11.66 17.77
C SER A 111 5.67 -10.75 16.77
N PHE A 112 4.52 -10.19 17.16
CA PHE A 112 3.78 -9.24 16.32
C PHE A 112 4.63 -8.05 15.88
N SER A 113 5.46 -7.51 16.77
CA SER A 113 6.33 -6.38 16.44
C SER A 113 7.46 -6.75 15.49
N ILE A 114 8.01 -7.97 15.60
CA ILE A 114 8.98 -8.48 14.61
C ILE A 114 8.31 -8.66 13.25
N PHE A 115 7.07 -9.13 13.22
CA PHE A 115 6.28 -9.23 11.99
C PHE A 115 6.03 -7.87 11.35
N CYS A 116 5.51 -6.89 12.10
CA CYS A 116 5.25 -5.54 11.56
C CYS A 116 6.54 -4.85 11.09
N ASP A 117 7.65 -4.99 11.82
CA ASP A 117 8.95 -4.46 11.37
C ASP A 117 9.43 -5.10 10.06
N GLU A 118 9.23 -6.41 9.91
CA GLU A 118 9.56 -7.09 8.67
C GLU A 118 8.64 -6.67 7.52
N LEU A 119 7.33 -6.55 7.77
CA LEU A 119 6.38 -6.04 6.79
C LEU A 119 6.78 -4.65 6.30
N ASP A 120 7.03 -3.71 7.22
CA ASP A 120 7.48 -2.36 6.88
C ASP A 120 8.77 -2.37 6.05
N HIS A 121 9.73 -3.21 6.42
CA HIS A 121 10.97 -3.32 5.68
C HIS A 121 10.77 -3.85 4.27
N GLN A 122 9.93 -4.87 4.09
CA GLN A 122 9.65 -5.43 2.77
C GLN A 122 8.88 -4.44 1.89
N ILE A 123 7.95 -3.67 2.47
CA ILE A 123 7.26 -2.57 1.77
C ILE A 123 8.26 -1.48 1.34
N ASP A 124 9.18 -1.08 2.22
CA ASP A 124 10.22 -0.10 1.90
C ASP A 124 11.12 -0.57 0.73
N LEU A 125 11.54 -1.85 0.76
CA LEU A 125 12.31 -2.44 -0.33
C LEU A 125 11.51 -2.48 -1.65
N TYR A 126 10.21 -2.78 -1.56
CA TYR A 126 9.29 -2.81 -2.69
C TYR A 126 9.21 -1.47 -3.41
N TYR A 127 8.86 -0.42 -2.66
CA TYR A 127 8.68 0.92 -3.23
C TYR A 127 9.97 1.54 -3.78
N HIS A 128 11.13 1.13 -3.27
CA HIS A 128 12.42 1.63 -3.75
C HIS A 128 13.08 0.73 -4.82
N GLU A 129 12.33 -0.23 -5.39
CA GLU A 129 12.81 -1.19 -6.41
C GLU A 129 14.05 -1.99 -5.96
N ASN A 130 14.25 -2.15 -4.65
CA ASN A 130 15.39 -2.83 -4.05
C ASN A 130 15.07 -4.27 -3.65
N VAL A 131 14.00 -4.85 -4.19
CA VAL A 131 13.60 -6.24 -3.91
C VAL A 131 14.53 -7.19 -4.65
N GLU A 132 15.49 -7.76 -3.93
CA GLU A 132 16.36 -8.81 -4.49
C GLU A 132 15.61 -10.14 -4.68
N ASN A 133 14.63 -10.44 -3.82
CA ASN A 133 13.81 -11.64 -3.88
C ASN A 133 12.34 -11.36 -3.52
N VAL A 134 11.46 -11.43 -4.51
CA VAL A 134 10.01 -11.19 -4.37
C VAL A 134 9.34 -12.25 -3.49
N GLU A 135 9.89 -13.46 -3.40
CA GLU A 135 9.34 -14.54 -2.56
C GLU A 135 9.29 -14.14 -1.09
N VAL A 136 10.27 -13.35 -0.60
CA VAL A 136 10.29 -12.91 0.81
C VAL A 136 9.12 -11.98 1.12
N LEU A 137 8.80 -11.08 0.19
CA LEU A 137 7.64 -10.21 0.33
C LEU A 137 6.33 -11.00 0.24
N GLN A 138 6.23 -11.93 -0.72
CA GLN A 138 5.06 -12.81 -0.85
C GLN A 138 4.84 -13.65 0.41
N ASP A 139 5.90 -14.25 0.96
CA ASP A 139 5.83 -14.99 2.23
C ASP A 139 5.38 -14.09 3.38
N THR A 140 5.83 -12.83 3.40
CA THR A 140 5.43 -11.84 4.42
C THR A 140 3.95 -11.49 4.31
N VAL A 141 3.44 -11.28 3.09
CA VAL A 141 2.01 -11.02 2.83
C VAL A 141 1.16 -12.26 3.16
N ALA A 142 1.61 -13.46 2.79
CA ALA A 142 0.91 -14.70 3.14
C ALA A 142 0.85 -14.92 4.66
N ASN A 143 1.95 -14.65 5.37
CA ASN A 143 1.96 -14.67 6.84
C ASN A 143 0.98 -13.65 7.43
N MET A 144 0.81 -12.48 6.79
CA MET A 144 -0.20 -11.51 7.19
C MET A 144 -1.61 -12.09 7.10
N ALA A 145 -1.96 -12.72 5.97
CA ALA A 145 -3.27 -13.35 5.77
C ALA A 145 -3.53 -14.43 6.85
N VAL A 146 -2.53 -15.27 7.15
CA VAL A 146 -2.62 -16.28 8.21
C VAL A 146 -2.87 -15.65 9.58
N ILE A 147 -2.17 -14.56 9.93
CA ILE A 147 -2.37 -13.84 11.20
C ILE A 147 -3.80 -13.27 11.26
N LEU A 148 -4.27 -12.68 10.18
CA LEU A 148 -5.62 -12.12 10.10
C LEU A 148 -6.70 -13.19 10.31
N ASP A 149 -6.58 -14.32 9.60
CA ASP A 149 -7.51 -15.45 9.69
C ASP A 149 -7.50 -16.10 11.07
N ASP A 150 -6.33 -16.38 11.65
CA ASP A 150 -6.20 -16.99 12.99
C ASP A 150 -6.91 -16.14 14.07
N ASN A 151 -6.90 -14.81 13.95
CA ASN A 151 -7.54 -13.91 14.89
C ASN A 151 -9.05 -13.73 14.63
N THR A 152 -9.45 -13.77 13.36
CA THR A 152 -10.87 -13.75 12.96
C THR A 152 -11.58 -15.03 13.39
N ASP A 153 -10.94 -16.19 13.22
CA ASP A 153 -11.46 -17.50 13.66
C ASP A 153 -11.63 -17.58 15.19
N GLN A 154 -10.85 -16.79 15.94
CA GLN A 154 -11.02 -16.62 17.39
C GLN A 154 -12.18 -15.69 17.77
N GLY A 155 -12.92 -15.17 16.79
CA GLY A 155 -14.11 -14.33 16.96
C GLY A 155 -13.82 -12.82 16.99
N THR A 156 -12.63 -12.40 16.58
CA THR A 156 -12.33 -10.97 16.42
C THR A 156 -12.92 -10.46 15.10
N ASP A 157 -13.36 -9.20 15.09
CA ASP A 157 -13.89 -8.55 13.89
C ASP A 157 -12.74 -8.32 12.88
N PRO A 158 -12.87 -8.76 11.60
CA PRO A 158 -11.80 -8.68 10.59
C PRO A 158 -11.17 -7.29 10.46
N LEU A 159 -12.00 -6.25 10.32
CA LEU A 159 -11.55 -4.87 10.18
C LEU A 159 -10.76 -4.40 11.41
N LYS A 160 -11.15 -4.84 12.61
CA LYS A 160 -10.38 -4.53 13.82
C LYS A 160 -9.03 -5.21 13.84
N VAL A 161 -8.93 -6.47 13.41
CA VAL A 161 -7.64 -7.17 13.34
C VAL A 161 -6.71 -6.44 12.36
N PHE A 162 -7.22 -6.09 11.19
CA PHE A 162 -6.45 -5.38 10.17
C PHE A 162 -5.99 -4.00 10.66
N SER A 163 -6.87 -3.21 11.26
CA SER A 163 -6.49 -1.89 11.81
C SER A 163 -5.43 -1.96 12.91
N ILE A 164 -5.26 -3.11 13.58
CA ILE A 164 -4.17 -3.29 14.54
C ILE A 164 -2.83 -3.39 13.81
N ILE A 165 -2.75 -4.18 12.74
CA ILE A 165 -1.57 -4.26 11.87
C ILE A 165 -1.25 -2.89 11.29
N GLU A 166 -2.26 -2.22 10.74
CA GLU A 166 -2.13 -0.88 10.17
C GLU A 166 -1.57 0.11 11.21
N SER A 167 -2.12 0.13 12.43
CA SER A 167 -1.64 1.01 13.49
C SER A 167 -0.25 0.69 14.04
N ALA A 168 0.22 -0.53 13.83
CA ALA A 168 1.53 -1.00 14.29
C ALA A 168 2.61 -0.93 13.20
N SER A 169 2.20 -0.65 11.95
CA SER A 169 3.08 -0.48 10.81
C SER A 169 3.36 1.00 10.56
N ALA A 170 4.50 1.31 9.97
CA ALA A 170 4.88 2.66 9.62
C ALA A 170 4.37 3.05 8.22
N HIS A 171 4.20 2.07 7.32
CA HIS A 171 3.57 2.28 6.01
C HIS A 171 2.04 2.15 6.07
N ASP A 172 1.37 2.76 5.10
CA ASP A 172 -0.04 2.51 4.81
C ASP A 172 -0.18 1.11 4.17
N VAL A 173 -0.46 0.11 5.02
CA VAL A 173 -0.58 -1.30 4.63
C VAL A 173 -1.76 -1.51 3.68
N GLU A 174 -2.87 -0.79 3.84
CA GLU A 174 -4.05 -0.97 2.97
C GLU A 174 -3.73 -0.52 1.54
N SER A 175 -3.12 0.66 1.40
CA SER A 175 -2.70 1.18 0.10
C SER A 175 -1.61 0.30 -0.51
N PHE A 176 -0.65 -0.17 0.28
CA PHE A 176 0.36 -1.13 -0.18
C PHE A 176 -0.25 -2.42 -0.74
N ILE A 177 -1.21 -3.04 -0.05
CA ILE A 177 -1.82 -4.29 -0.54
C ILE A 177 -2.60 -4.04 -1.84
N TYR A 178 -3.27 -2.90 -1.96
CA TYR A 178 -3.91 -2.51 -3.22
C TYR A 178 -2.89 -2.42 -4.36
N ASP A 179 -1.82 -1.64 -4.18
CA ASP A 179 -0.77 -1.44 -5.19
C ASP A 179 -0.11 -2.77 -5.56
N PHE A 180 0.22 -3.58 -4.55
CA PHE A 180 0.85 -4.88 -4.74
C PHE A 180 -0.01 -5.82 -5.58
N ILE A 181 -1.33 -5.90 -5.32
CA ILE A 181 -2.25 -6.70 -6.12
C ILE A 181 -2.38 -6.12 -7.55
N ALA A 182 -2.48 -4.80 -7.68
CA ALA A 182 -2.53 -4.14 -9.00
C ALA A 182 -1.30 -4.51 -9.84
N ASP A 183 -0.12 -4.46 -9.25
CA ASP A 183 1.13 -4.84 -9.90
C ASP A 183 1.17 -6.34 -10.27
N GLN A 184 0.56 -7.22 -9.46
CA GLN A 184 0.42 -8.63 -9.86
C GLN A 184 -0.45 -8.79 -11.11
N ILE A 185 -1.56 -8.05 -11.22
CA ILE A 185 -2.43 -8.06 -12.40
C ILE A 185 -1.68 -7.51 -13.62
N ASP A 186 -0.98 -6.40 -13.47
CA ASP A 186 -0.26 -5.76 -14.58
C ASP A 186 0.91 -6.63 -15.09
N ASN A 187 1.51 -7.44 -14.21
CA ASN A 187 2.50 -8.45 -14.54
C ASN A 187 1.90 -9.80 -15.01
N LYS A 188 0.59 -9.88 -15.25
CA LYS A 188 -0.13 -11.09 -15.70
C LYS A 188 0.00 -12.29 -14.75
N ASN A 189 0.11 -12.01 -13.46
CA ASN A 189 0.07 -13.00 -12.40
C ASN A 189 -1.35 -13.13 -11.80
N ASP A 190 -2.34 -13.29 -12.68
CA ASP A 190 -3.77 -13.20 -12.34
C ASP A 190 -4.20 -14.24 -11.29
N SER A 191 -3.58 -15.43 -11.31
CA SER A 191 -3.86 -16.48 -10.33
C SER A 191 -3.53 -16.03 -8.92
N TYR A 192 -2.34 -15.46 -8.72
CA TYR A 192 -1.91 -14.98 -7.40
C TYR A 192 -2.67 -13.72 -6.99
N ALA A 193 -2.92 -12.81 -7.94
CA ALA A 193 -3.76 -11.63 -7.69
C ALA A 193 -5.18 -12.03 -7.22
N THR A 194 -5.77 -13.07 -7.80
CA THR A 194 -7.07 -13.60 -7.40
C THR A 194 -7.03 -14.17 -5.97
N GLU A 195 -6.01 -14.96 -5.65
CA GLU A 195 -5.82 -15.49 -4.29
C GLU A 195 -5.73 -14.36 -3.26
N LEU A 196 -4.93 -13.32 -3.53
CA LEU A 196 -4.81 -12.16 -2.65
C LEU A 196 -6.13 -11.39 -2.52
N LEU A 197 -6.88 -11.21 -3.61
CA LEU A 197 -8.18 -10.54 -3.54
C LEU A 197 -9.17 -11.29 -2.66
N ASP A 198 -9.19 -12.62 -2.73
CA ASP A 198 -10.04 -13.48 -1.91
C ASP A 198 -9.60 -13.47 -0.43
N GLU A 199 -8.29 -13.53 -0.16
CA GLU A 199 -7.72 -13.50 1.19
C GLU A 199 -7.98 -12.18 1.91
N PHE A 200 -7.90 -11.05 1.19
CA PHE A 200 -7.97 -9.72 1.81
C PHE A 200 -9.36 -9.05 1.78
N GLU A 201 -10.34 -9.56 1.02
CA GLU A 201 -11.66 -8.91 0.82
C GLU A 201 -12.36 -8.53 2.15
N ALA A 202 -12.27 -9.38 3.17
CA ALA A 202 -12.93 -9.17 4.46
C ALA A 202 -12.23 -8.12 5.35
N TYR A 203 -10.99 -7.76 5.04
CA TYR A 203 -10.11 -6.98 5.91
C TYR A 203 -9.96 -5.52 5.49
N MET A 204 -10.40 -5.16 4.28
CA MET A 204 -10.19 -3.83 3.69
C MET A 204 -11.33 -2.87 3.98
N HIS A 205 -11.02 -1.63 4.35
CA HIS A 205 -12.01 -0.56 4.54
C HIS A 205 -12.49 -0.03 3.19
N LYS A 206 -11.58 0.06 2.22
CA LYS A 206 -11.77 0.61 0.87
C LYS A 206 -12.36 -0.42 -0.10
N SER A 207 -13.48 -1.07 0.25
CA SER A 207 -14.07 -2.17 -0.55
C SER A 207 -14.29 -1.87 -2.04
N LYS A 208 -14.64 -0.62 -2.40
CA LYS A 208 -14.83 -0.21 -3.80
C LYS A 208 -13.56 -0.34 -4.66
N TRP A 209 -12.39 -0.19 -4.06
CA TRP A 209 -11.10 -0.27 -4.73
C TRP A 209 -10.76 -1.74 -5.02
N PHE A 210 -11.00 -2.63 -4.06
CA PHE A 210 -10.89 -4.07 -4.26
C PHE A 210 -11.89 -4.60 -5.32
N GLU A 211 -13.12 -4.10 -5.34
CA GLU A 211 -14.09 -4.43 -6.40
C GLU A 211 -13.55 -4.09 -7.80
N LEU A 212 -12.78 -2.99 -7.93
CA LEU A 212 -12.15 -2.60 -9.19
C LEU A 212 -11.03 -3.57 -9.58
N LEU A 213 -10.17 -3.97 -8.64
CA LEU A 213 -9.14 -4.99 -8.90
C LEU A 213 -9.75 -6.35 -9.28
N GLN A 214 -10.83 -6.76 -8.63
CA GLN A 214 -11.60 -7.95 -9.02
C GLN A 214 -12.14 -7.86 -10.45
N ALA A 215 -12.56 -6.67 -10.90
CA ALA A 215 -12.97 -6.50 -12.30
C ALA A 215 -11.76 -6.57 -13.25
N ARG A 216 -10.64 -5.92 -12.89
CA ARG A 216 -9.40 -5.91 -13.68
C ARG A 216 -8.82 -7.31 -13.87
N VAL A 217 -8.72 -8.12 -12.82
CA VAL A 217 -8.15 -9.48 -12.91
C VAL A 217 -8.98 -10.41 -13.80
N LEU A 218 -10.28 -10.15 -13.91
CA LEU A 218 -11.19 -10.93 -14.78
C LEU A 218 -11.15 -10.51 -16.25
N ALA A 219 -10.59 -9.35 -16.58
CA ALA A 219 -10.64 -8.80 -17.94
C ALA A 219 -10.14 -9.80 -18.99
N ASP A 220 -9.00 -10.46 -18.73
CA ASP A 220 -8.43 -11.41 -19.70
C ASP A 220 -9.12 -12.78 -19.69
N SER A 221 -9.62 -13.24 -18.52
CA SER A 221 -10.17 -14.60 -18.36
C SER A 221 -11.67 -14.71 -18.57
N ASP A 222 -12.44 -13.72 -18.12
CA ASP A 222 -13.89 -13.60 -18.26
C ASP A 222 -14.30 -12.13 -18.51
N PRO A 223 -14.14 -11.63 -19.75
CA PRO A 223 -14.47 -10.25 -20.10
C PRO A 223 -15.95 -9.90 -19.86
N GLU A 224 -16.86 -10.89 -19.97
CA GLU A 224 -18.29 -10.64 -19.74
C GLU A 224 -18.59 -10.36 -18.26
N GLU A 225 -17.99 -11.12 -17.36
CA GLU A 225 -18.10 -10.89 -15.92
C GLU A 225 -17.39 -9.60 -15.50
N SER A 226 -16.14 -9.39 -15.96
CA SER A 226 -15.37 -8.15 -15.77
C SER A 226 -16.22 -6.93 -16.13
N TYR A 227 -16.74 -6.92 -17.35
CA TYR A 227 -17.59 -5.85 -17.84
C TYR A 227 -18.86 -5.72 -16.99
N GLY A 228 -19.50 -6.82 -16.60
CA GLY A 228 -20.63 -6.85 -15.67
C GLY A 228 -20.33 -6.13 -14.34
N LYS A 229 -19.17 -6.41 -13.73
CA LYS A 229 -18.69 -5.75 -12.50
C LYS A 229 -18.41 -4.26 -12.73
N LEU A 230 -17.71 -3.89 -13.81
CA LEU A 230 -17.42 -2.50 -14.15
C LEU A 230 -18.69 -1.64 -14.25
N ARG A 231 -19.79 -2.13 -14.81
CA ARG A 231 -21.06 -1.36 -14.84
C ARG A 231 -21.60 -1.07 -13.45
N GLN A 232 -21.49 -2.03 -12.54
CA GLN A 232 -21.91 -1.85 -11.16
C GLN A 232 -21.01 -0.84 -10.45
N ILE A 233 -19.70 -0.92 -10.68
CA ILE A 233 -18.71 0.01 -10.13
C ILE A 233 -18.97 1.43 -10.63
N VAL A 234 -19.15 1.64 -11.94
CA VAL A 234 -19.49 2.97 -12.50
C VAL A 234 -20.76 3.54 -11.88
N LYS A 235 -21.77 2.69 -11.61
CA LYS A 235 -23.01 3.11 -10.93
C LYS A 235 -22.78 3.51 -9.47
N LYS A 236 -21.86 2.85 -8.75
CA LYS A 236 -21.46 3.22 -7.38
C LYS A 236 -20.59 4.48 -7.37
N ALA A 237 -19.57 4.56 -8.23
CA ALA A 237 -18.67 5.71 -8.40
C ALA A 237 -19.46 7.00 -8.67
N SER A 238 -20.47 6.88 -9.53
CA SER A 238 -21.48 7.89 -9.84
C SER A 238 -22.20 8.52 -8.64
N GLN A 239 -22.20 7.88 -7.47
CA GLN A 239 -22.86 8.36 -6.25
C GLN A 239 -21.88 9.07 -5.30
N ASN A 240 -20.61 8.69 -5.29
CA ASN A 240 -19.63 9.12 -4.28
C ASN A 240 -18.74 10.30 -4.69
N GLN A 241 -18.86 10.81 -5.93
CA GLN A 241 -18.15 12.02 -6.42
C GLN A 241 -16.65 12.06 -6.07
N ASP A 242 -15.99 10.91 -6.15
CA ASP A 242 -14.55 10.75 -5.92
C ASP A 242 -13.83 10.75 -7.27
N LEU A 243 -13.04 11.79 -7.52
CA LEU A 243 -12.40 12.00 -8.82
C LEU A 243 -11.31 10.95 -9.08
N GLU A 244 -10.48 10.68 -8.08
CA GLU A 244 -9.38 9.72 -8.15
C GLU A 244 -9.93 8.32 -8.48
N PHE A 245 -10.94 7.88 -7.74
CA PHE A 245 -11.60 6.61 -8.04
C PHE A 245 -12.26 6.59 -9.43
N ASN A 246 -12.82 7.71 -9.88
CA ASN A 246 -13.39 7.77 -11.23
C ASN A 246 -12.30 7.62 -12.31
N TYR A 247 -11.10 8.16 -12.11
CA TYR A 247 -9.99 8.03 -13.07
C TYR A 247 -9.53 6.59 -13.18
N GLU A 248 -9.42 5.90 -12.06
CA GLU A 248 -9.03 4.49 -12.01
C GLU A 248 -10.05 3.59 -12.72
N VAL A 249 -11.35 3.86 -12.53
CA VAL A 249 -12.40 3.16 -13.27
C VAL A 249 -12.37 3.52 -14.77
N LEU A 250 -12.04 4.77 -15.13
CA LEU A 250 -11.90 5.16 -16.54
C LEU A 250 -10.71 4.46 -17.20
N PHE A 251 -9.56 4.35 -16.53
CA PHE A 251 -8.41 3.58 -17.00
C PHE A 251 -8.78 2.12 -17.26
N ALA A 252 -9.49 1.48 -16.33
CA ALA A 252 -9.99 0.11 -16.55
C ALA A 252 -10.95 0.00 -17.74
N LEU A 253 -11.72 1.05 -18.04
CA LEU A 253 -12.62 1.11 -19.20
C LEU A 253 -11.92 1.42 -20.53
N VAL A 254 -10.63 1.79 -20.54
CA VAL A 254 -9.91 2.09 -21.80
C VAL A 254 -9.87 0.88 -22.73
N GLN A 255 -9.63 -0.31 -22.19
CA GLN A 255 -9.42 -1.52 -22.99
C GLN A 255 -10.73 -2.25 -23.33
N GLU A 256 -11.66 -2.34 -22.38
CA GLU A 256 -12.85 -3.19 -22.52
C GLU A 256 -14.17 -2.41 -22.52
N GLY A 257 -14.11 -1.09 -22.41
CA GLY A 257 -15.23 -0.27 -22.00
C GLY A 257 -16.29 -0.02 -23.07
N ASP A 258 -17.55 -0.09 -22.63
CA ASP A 258 -18.66 0.50 -23.37
C ASP A 258 -18.52 2.03 -23.39
N ARG A 259 -18.58 2.59 -24.59
CA ARG A 259 -18.45 4.03 -24.84
C ARG A 259 -19.44 4.86 -24.02
N ASP A 260 -20.67 4.42 -23.87
CA ASP A 260 -21.69 5.18 -23.14
C ASP A 260 -21.37 5.21 -21.65
N LEU A 261 -20.85 4.11 -21.09
CA LEU A 261 -20.36 4.07 -19.71
C LEU A 261 -19.15 4.96 -19.50
N PHE A 262 -18.14 4.87 -20.37
CA PHE A 262 -16.96 5.71 -20.32
C PHE A 262 -17.35 7.19 -20.38
N LEU A 263 -18.15 7.58 -21.38
CA LEU A 263 -18.61 8.96 -21.55
C LEU A 263 -19.44 9.47 -20.36
N ASN A 264 -20.28 8.61 -19.78
CA ASN A 264 -21.07 8.96 -18.60
C ASN A 264 -20.15 9.30 -17.41
N LEU A 265 -19.13 8.47 -17.18
CA LEU A 265 -18.17 8.69 -16.10
C LEU A 265 -17.28 9.91 -16.35
N VAL A 266 -16.79 10.13 -17.58
CA VAL A 266 -16.09 11.38 -17.96
C VAL A 266 -16.96 12.61 -17.68
N THR A 267 -18.22 12.58 -18.10
CA THR A 267 -19.16 13.71 -17.90
C THR A 267 -19.36 14.04 -16.42
N ARG A 268 -19.30 13.03 -15.54
CA ARG A 268 -19.42 13.19 -14.08
C ARG A 268 -18.12 13.59 -13.40
N SER A 269 -16.99 13.27 -14.00
CA SER A 269 -15.67 13.60 -13.46
C SER A 269 -15.30 15.05 -13.72
N LEU A 270 -15.68 15.60 -14.88
CA LEU A 270 -15.38 16.99 -15.25
C LEU A 270 -15.73 18.04 -14.17
N PRO A 271 -16.90 18.03 -13.51
CA PRO A 271 -17.22 19.02 -12.48
C PRO A 271 -16.40 18.91 -11.19
N LEU A 272 -15.69 17.79 -10.98
CA LEU A 272 -14.87 17.55 -9.80
C LEU A 272 -13.44 18.07 -9.97
N ILE A 273 -13.03 18.34 -11.21
CA ILE A 273 -11.70 18.84 -11.55
C ILE A 273 -11.53 20.25 -10.97
N SER A 274 -10.48 20.39 -10.19
CA SER A 274 -10.10 21.58 -9.44
C SER A 274 -8.86 22.25 -10.04
N ASN A 275 -7.93 21.46 -10.56
CA ASN A 275 -6.63 21.93 -11.04
C ASN A 275 -6.27 21.40 -12.44
N GLU A 276 -5.15 21.91 -12.96
CA GLU A 276 -4.73 21.67 -14.34
C GLU A 276 -4.18 20.27 -14.56
N GLU A 277 -3.45 19.73 -13.58
CA GLU A 277 -2.95 18.35 -13.56
C GLU A 277 -4.11 17.37 -13.76
N GLU A 278 -5.13 17.46 -12.91
CA GLU A 278 -6.33 16.61 -12.99
C GLU A 278 -7.00 16.69 -14.38
N PHE A 279 -7.04 17.87 -15.03
CA PHE A 279 -7.62 17.98 -16.36
C PHE A 279 -6.74 17.35 -17.44
N GLN A 280 -5.43 17.50 -17.34
CA GLN A 280 -4.50 16.88 -18.29
C GLN A 280 -4.55 15.35 -18.17
N ASP A 281 -4.62 14.80 -16.96
CA ASP A 281 -4.76 13.36 -16.73
C ASP A 281 -6.03 12.82 -17.39
N LEU A 282 -7.18 13.51 -17.24
CA LEU A 282 -8.41 13.10 -17.92
C LEU A 282 -8.29 13.13 -19.44
N LEU A 283 -7.58 14.12 -20.00
CA LEU A 283 -7.35 14.21 -21.44
C LEU A 283 -6.47 13.05 -21.94
N ILE A 284 -5.47 12.64 -21.15
CA ILE A 284 -4.62 11.47 -21.45
C ILE A 284 -5.48 10.21 -21.49
N ILE A 285 -6.26 9.94 -20.43
CA ILE A 285 -7.19 8.81 -20.36
C ILE A 285 -8.16 8.79 -21.55
N CYS A 286 -8.72 9.95 -21.91
CA CYS A 286 -9.63 10.07 -23.05
C CYS A 286 -8.94 9.81 -24.40
N ALA A 287 -7.69 10.25 -24.56
CA ALA A 287 -6.91 9.99 -25.77
C ALA A 287 -6.60 8.50 -25.89
N GLU A 288 -6.19 7.84 -24.81
CA GLU A 288 -5.93 6.39 -24.77
C GLU A 288 -7.17 5.57 -25.09
N PHE A 289 -8.34 5.93 -24.54
CA PHE A 289 -9.61 5.30 -24.91
C PHE A 289 -9.89 5.42 -26.41
N LEU A 290 -9.69 6.60 -27.00
CA LEU A 290 -9.92 6.81 -28.43
C LEU A 290 -8.93 6.02 -29.29
N HIS A 291 -7.66 5.95 -28.85
CA HIS A 291 -6.62 5.18 -29.49
C HIS A 291 -6.97 3.68 -29.52
N TYR A 292 -7.32 3.11 -28.37
CA TYR A 292 -7.64 1.69 -28.24
C TYR A 292 -8.87 1.27 -29.06
N HIS A 293 -9.78 2.21 -29.34
CA HIS A 293 -10.98 2.00 -30.16
C HIS A 293 -10.84 2.47 -31.62
N ASP A 294 -9.62 2.64 -32.13
CA ASP A 294 -9.31 3.03 -33.52
C ASP A 294 -9.99 4.35 -33.96
N GLN A 295 -10.09 5.35 -33.06
CA GLN A 295 -10.69 6.67 -33.32
C GLN A 295 -9.62 7.75 -33.49
N ASP A 296 -8.63 7.51 -34.36
CA ASP A 296 -7.44 8.37 -34.58
C ASP A 296 -7.78 9.86 -34.78
N SER A 297 -8.90 10.15 -35.45
CA SER A 297 -9.30 11.52 -35.78
C SER A 297 -9.80 12.28 -34.55
N GLU A 298 -10.48 11.58 -33.65
CA GLU A 298 -10.97 12.08 -32.38
C GLU A 298 -9.81 12.19 -31.39
N GLU A 299 -8.95 11.17 -31.34
CA GLU A 299 -7.71 11.15 -30.55
C GLU A 299 -6.87 12.39 -30.87
N THR A 300 -6.61 12.65 -32.15
CA THR A 300 -5.86 13.83 -32.61
C THR A 300 -6.48 15.15 -32.10
N LYS A 301 -7.80 15.25 -32.01
CA LYS A 301 -8.49 16.44 -31.49
C LYS A 301 -8.27 16.58 -29.98
N VAL A 302 -8.32 15.49 -29.23
CA VAL A 302 -8.06 15.48 -27.78
C VAL A 302 -6.59 15.83 -27.50
N LEU A 303 -5.64 15.23 -28.22
CA LEU A 303 -4.21 15.56 -28.10
C LEU A 303 -3.91 17.02 -28.45
N ALA A 304 -4.65 17.61 -29.40
CA ALA A 304 -4.53 19.03 -29.71
C ALA A 304 -5.02 19.94 -28.57
N ILE A 305 -6.01 19.49 -27.77
CA ILE A 305 -6.43 20.18 -26.54
C ILE A 305 -5.31 20.04 -25.49
N LEU A 306 -4.81 18.82 -25.26
CA LEU A 306 -3.76 18.54 -24.29
C LEU A 306 -2.51 19.40 -24.53
N LYS A 307 -2.01 19.44 -25.77
CA LYS A 307 -0.85 20.25 -26.15
C LYS A 307 -1.00 21.75 -25.84
N GLN A 308 -2.21 22.29 -25.90
CA GLN A 308 -2.46 23.68 -25.52
C GLN A 308 -2.43 23.89 -24.00
N ARG A 309 -2.78 22.86 -23.25
CA ARG A 309 -2.91 22.86 -21.80
C ARG A 309 -1.59 22.58 -21.08
N GLU A 310 -0.69 21.81 -21.68
CA GLU A 310 0.70 21.57 -21.21
C GLU A 310 1.49 22.86 -20.92
N GLN A 311 1.10 23.99 -21.51
CA GLN A 311 1.75 25.29 -21.29
C GLN A 311 1.28 25.99 -20.00
N LEU A 312 0.27 25.45 -19.32
CA LEU A 312 -0.32 26.01 -18.11
C LEU A 312 0.32 25.37 -16.86
N PRO A 313 0.41 26.09 -15.73
CA PRO A 313 0.90 25.52 -14.48
C PRO A 313 -0.02 24.42 -13.96
N LEU A 314 0.53 23.24 -13.63
CA LEU A 314 -0.20 22.05 -13.15
C LEU A 314 -1.06 22.32 -11.90
N SER A 315 -0.54 23.11 -10.96
CA SER A 315 -1.28 23.53 -9.75
C SER A 315 -2.25 24.70 -9.98
N GLY A 316 -2.37 25.17 -11.23
CA GLY A 316 -3.27 26.26 -11.59
C GLY A 316 -4.74 25.82 -11.52
N PRO A 317 -5.66 26.68 -11.05
CA PRO A 317 -7.08 26.34 -11.00
C PRO A 317 -7.66 26.24 -12.41
N VAL A 318 -8.58 25.31 -12.62
CA VAL A 318 -9.29 25.14 -13.88
C VAL A 318 -10.72 25.63 -13.75
N ASP A 319 -11.17 26.47 -14.68
CA ASP A 319 -12.57 26.88 -14.74
C ASP A 319 -13.42 25.74 -15.34
N PRO A 320 -14.40 25.16 -14.62
CA PRO A 320 -15.27 24.12 -15.16
C PRO A 320 -16.12 24.57 -16.36
N LYS A 321 -16.18 25.88 -16.64
CA LYS A 321 -16.85 26.47 -17.81
C LYS A 321 -15.90 26.73 -18.97
N HIS A 322 -14.63 26.32 -18.86
CA HIS A 322 -13.65 26.48 -19.92
C HIS A 322 -14.13 25.79 -21.21
N SER A 323 -13.91 26.43 -22.36
CA SER A 323 -14.38 25.93 -23.66
C SER A 323 -13.87 24.52 -23.97
N HIS A 324 -12.67 24.18 -23.48
CA HIS A 324 -12.07 22.86 -23.68
C HIS A 324 -12.87 21.71 -23.04
N PHE A 325 -13.63 21.96 -21.97
CA PHE A 325 -14.51 20.93 -21.37
C PHE A 325 -15.64 20.57 -22.34
N ALA A 326 -16.28 21.59 -22.92
CA ALA A 326 -17.32 21.40 -23.92
C ALA A 326 -16.77 20.77 -25.22
N MET A 327 -15.55 21.14 -25.63
CA MET A 327 -14.88 20.54 -26.77
C MET A 327 -14.59 19.05 -26.57
N LEU A 328 -14.03 18.67 -25.41
CA LEU A 328 -13.79 17.27 -25.06
C LEU A 328 -15.08 16.45 -25.14
N LEU A 329 -16.15 16.90 -24.48
CA LEU A 329 -17.45 16.23 -24.53
C LEU A 329 -18.03 16.14 -25.94
N HIS A 330 -17.81 17.14 -26.78
CA HIS A 330 -18.27 17.12 -28.16
C HIS A 330 -17.54 16.05 -28.98
N VAL A 331 -16.22 15.95 -28.82
CA VAL A 331 -15.37 14.94 -29.48
C VAL A 331 -15.80 13.53 -29.05
N LEU A 332 -15.99 13.30 -27.76
CA LEU A 332 -16.38 11.98 -27.24
C LEU A 332 -17.82 11.58 -27.61
N LYS A 333 -18.75 12.54 -27.80
CA LYS A 333 -20.15 12.26 -28.15
C LYS A 333 -20.40 12.02 -29.63
N ASN A 334 -19.60 12.62 -30.52
CA ASN A 334 -19.87 12.63 -31.96
C ASN A 334 -18.67 12.10 -32.75
N PRO A 335 -18.39 10.79 -32.71
CA PRO A 335 -17.31 10.21 -33.50
C PRO A 335 -17.62 10.36 -34.99
N THR A 336 -16.62 10.74 -35.76
CA THR A 336 -16.72 10.90 -37.21
C THR A 336 -16.68 9.55 -37.94
N CYS A 337 -16.27 8.47 -37.27
CA CYS A 337 -16.37 7.09 -37.76
C CYS A 337 -17.35 6.27 -36.91
N PRO A 338 -18.30 5.53 -37.50
CA PRO A 338 -19.15 4.61 -36.76
C PRO A 338 -18.29 3.46 -36.20
N THR A 339 -18.33 3.23 -34.89
CA THR A 339 -17.74 2.05 -34.27
C THR A 339 -18.31 0.78 -34.91
N PRO A 340 -17.48 -0.22 -35.27
CA PRO A 340 -17.99 -1.53 -35.63
C PRO A 340 -18.76 -2.06 -34.41
N LYS A 341 -20.04 -2.41 -34.61
CA LYS A 341 -20.82 -3.07 -33.57
C LYS A 341 -20.17 -4.42 -33.30
N SER A 342 -19.60 -4.59 -32.10
CA SER A 342 -19.26 -5.89 -31.51
C SER A 342 -20.52 -6.72 -31.30
#